data_AF-A0A960YW81-F1
#
_entry.id   AF-A0A960YW81-F1
#
_cell.length_a   1.000
_cell.length_b   1.000
_cell.length_c   1.000
_cell.angle_alpha   90.00
_cell.angle_beta   90.00
_cell.angle_gamma   90.00
#
_symmetry.space_group_name_H-M   'P 1'
#
loop_
_entity.id
_entity.type
_entity.pdbx_description
1 polymer ?
#
loop_
_entity_poly.entity_id
_entity_poly.type
_entity_poly.pdbx_seq_one_letter_code
_entity_poly.pdbx_strand_id
1 'polypeptide(L)'
;QGRKVLTDDVKKLKSLKVTPDLDEEEKINYYKEPIWIEYYIPKESRFALETKYLFVKLIDPIPRENDEILKKAMEEDKVVEIHKLAEMRGKVGELVRQSYQNSLTMFETISEQLEQYEETGNANLLLPAIYITETLMHFEPTLATLELLGDYCLHNLHWFIRRLNKANIEFSLEDRNVLLLVKRRNFYWEENELPEDEDFDLFAALFFEQAYPHRGAEELEERDFLY
;
A
#
# COMPACT_ATOMS: atom_id res chain seq x y z
N GLN A 1 -16.11 24.95 0.78
CA GLN A 1 -17.06 24.34 1.73
C GLN A 1 -17.12 22.85 1.39
N GLY A 2 -16.56 21.99 2.23
CA GLY A 2 -16.51 20.54 1.98
C GLY A 2 -17.92 19.95 2.02
N ARG A 3 -18.26 19.14 1.02
CA ARG A 3 -19.57 18.50 0.92
C ARG A 3 -19.59 17.36 1.93
N LYS A 4 -20.35 17.53 3.03
CA LYS A 4 -20.66 16.46 3.98
C LYS A 4 -21.30 15.30 3.21
N VAL A 5 -20.70 14.12 3.29
CA VAL A 5 -21.43 12.90 2.95
C VAL A 5 -22.33 12.55 4.12
N LEU A 6 -23.51 13.15 4.06
CA LEU A 6 -24.72 12.61 4.66
C LEU A 6 -25.08 11.35 3.87
N THR A 7 -24.50 10.22 4.24
CA THR A 7 -25.18 8.96 3.98
C THR A 7 -26.39 8.93 4.91
N ASP A 8 -27.58 9.12 4.34
CA ASP A 8 -28.86 9.25 5.07
C ASP A 8 -29.24 7.99 5.88
N ASP A 9 -28.48 6.90 5.77
CA ASP A 9 -28.74 5.65 6.47
C ASP A 9 -27.72 5.37 7.58
N VAL A 10 -27.86 6.11 8.68
CA VAL A 10 -27.11 5.88 9.94
C VAL A 10 -27.26 4.43 10.42
N LYS A 11 -28.33 3.71 10.01
CA LYS A 11 -28.47 2.28 10.34
C LYS A 11 -27.51 1.42 9.50
N LYS A 12 -27.36 1.70 8.19
CA LYS A 12 -26.38 1.00 7.33
C LYS A 12 -24.96 1.18 7.89
N LEU A 13 -24.54 2.42 8.20
CA LEU A 13 -23.21 2.69 8.77
C LEU A 13 -22.95 1.96 10.09
N LYS A 14 -23.97 1.87 10.96
CA LYS A 14 -23.86 1.15 12.24
C LYS A 14 -23.86 -0.36 12.07
N SER A 15 -24.49 -0.90 11.02
CA SER A 15 -24.52 -2.34 10.74
C SER A 15 -23.26 -2.85 10.06
N LEU A 16 -22.44 -1.97 9.46
CA LEU A 16 -21.17 -2.36 8.87
C LEU A 16 -20.26 -2.95 9.95
N LYS A 17 -19.74 -4.15 9.69
CA LYS A 17 -18.76 -4.78 10.56
C LYS A 17 -17.50 -3.92 10.59
N VAL A 18 -16.93 -3.78 11.79
CA VAL A 18 -15.67 -3.04 12.03
C VAL A 18 -14.48 -3.74 11.37
N THR A 19 -14.64 -5.03 11.07
CA THR A 19 -13.60 -5.91 10.55
C THR A 19 -14.31 -6.98 9.72
N PRO A 20 -13.84 -7.29 8.49
CA PRO A 20 -14.30 -8.47 7.79
C PRO A 20 -13.99 -9.71 8.65
N ASP A 21 -14.88 -10.71 8.64
CA ASP A 21 -14.68 -11.99 9.35
C ASP A 21 -13.63 -12.82 8.60
N LEU A 22 -12.38 -12.37 8.65
CA LEU A 22 -11.22 -13.07 8.12
C LEU A 22 -10.55 -13.83 9.27
N ASP A 23 -10.03 -15.02 8.97
CA ASP A 23 -9.12 -15.70 9.88
C ASP A 23 -7.82 -14.88 10.06
N GLU A 24 -7.09 -15.14 11.14
CA GLU A 24 -5.86 -14.39 11.45
C GLU A 24 -4.76 -14.61 10.41
N GLU A 25 -4.74 -15.77 9.75
CA GLU A 25 -3.77 -16.08 8.70
C GLU A 25 -4.04 -15.28 7.43
N GLU A 26 -5.30 -15.01 7.10
CA GLU A 26 -5.69 -14.28 5.89
C GLU A 26 -5.56 -12.77 6.10
N LYS A 27 -5.72 -12.27 7.33
CA LYS A 27 -5.51 -10.85 7.67
C LYS A 27 -4.11 -10.35 7.31
N ILE A 28 -3.09 -11.22 7.31
CA ILE A 28 -1.72 -10.84 6.92
C ILE A 28 -1.66 -10.30 5.48
N ASN A 29 -2.59 -10.73 4.63
CA ASN A 29 -2.66 -10.40 3.20
C ASN A 29 -3.48 -9.14 2.91
N TYR A 30 -3.76 -8.33 3.93
CA TYR A 30 -4.51 -7.08 3.79
C TYR A 30 -3.74 -5.92 4.40
N TYR A 31 -3.77 -4.77 3.74
CA TYR A 31 -3.48 -3.51 4.39
C TYR A 31 -4.74 -3.00 5.10
N LYS A 32 -4.58 -2.43 6.29
CA LYS A 32 -5.66 -1.98 7.16
C LYS A 32 -5.58 -0.47 7.34
N GLU A 33 -6.44 0.27 6.65
CA GLU A 33 -6.50 1.73 6.71
C GLU A 33 -7.58 2.19 7.72
N PRO A 34 -7.27 3.03 8.71
CA PRO A 34 -8.28 3.63 9.57
C PRO A 34 -9.17 4.64 8.83
N ILE A 35 -10.49 4.53 9.02
CA ILE A 35 -11.48 5.47 8.48
C ILE A 35 -12.33 6.01 9.62
N TRP A 36 -12.62 7.31 9.59
CA TRP A 36 -13.46 7.93 10.61
C TRP A 36 -14.88 8.13 10.11
N ILE A 37 -15.87 7.69 10.89
CA ILE A 37 -17.28 7.90 10.57
C ILE A 37 -17.87 8.82 11.64
N GLU A 38 -18.28 10.00 11.23
CA GLU A 38 -19.03 10.94 12.08
C GLU A 38 -20.53 10.81 11.80
N TYR A 39 -21.33 10.54 12.83
CA TYR A 39 -22.79 10.55 12.70
C TYR A 39 -23.46 11.28 13.86
N TYR A 40 -24.61 11.90 13.57
CA TYR A 40 -25.41 12.59 14.56
C TYR A 40 -26.32 11.61 15.32
N ILE A 41 -26.41 11.75 16.64
CA ILE A 41 -27.31 10.99 17.51
C ILE A 41 -28.43 11.92 17.98
N PRO A 42 -29.63 11.89 17.37
CA PRO A 42 -30.68 12.86 17.67
C PRO A 42 -31.16 12.84 19.12
N LYS A 43 -31.20 11.66 19.76
CA LYS A 43 -31.64 11.51 21.16
C LYS A 43 -30.71 12.19 22.15
N GLU A 44 -29.44 12.32 21.80
CA GLU A 44 -28.37 12.83 22.66
C GLU A 44 -27.89 14.22 22.19
N SER A 45 -28.50 14.75 21.13
CA SER A 45 -28.13 16.02 20.48
C SER A 45 -26.62 16.20 20.29
N ARG A 46 -25.91 15.14 19.93
CA ARG A 46 -24.44 15.14 19.77
C ARG A 46 -23.99 14.38 18.54
N PHE A 47 -22.80 14.70 18.07
CA PHE A 47 -22.07 13.88 17.10
C PHE A 47 -21.32 12.77 17.83
N ALA A 48 -21.23 11.60 17.20
CA ALA A 48 -20.39 10.50 17.59
C ALA A 48 -19.39 10.22 16.47
N LEU A 49 -18.14 9.98 16.85
CA LEU A 49 -17.06 9.58 15.96
C LEU A 49 -16.76 8.11 16.22
N GLU A 50 -16.73 7.31 15.17
CA GLU A 50 -16.39 5.89 15.22
C GLU A 50 -15.28 5.58 14.22
N THR A 51 -14.22 4.91 14.67
CA THR A 51 -13.17 4.43 13.78
C THR A 51 -13.56 3.06 13.24
N LYS A 52 -13.65 2.96 11.92
CA LYS A 52 -13.75 1.71 11.16
C LYS A 52 -12.44 1.50 10.41
N TYR A 53 -12.34 0.38 9.70
CA TYR A 53 -11.13 0.05 8.94
C TYR A 53 -11.49 -0.43 7.54
N LEU A 54 -10.81 0.12 6.55
CA LEU A 54 -10.79 -0.39 5.19
C LEU A 54 -9.71 -1.46 5.09
N PHE A 55 -10.13 -2.66 4.68
CA PHE A 55 -9.22 -3.78 4.44
C PHE A 55 -8.97 -3.91 2.95
N VAL A 56 -7.75 -3.61 2.52
CA VAL A 56 -7.36 -3.67 1.11
C VAL A 56 -6.53 -4.92 0.88
N LYS A 57 -7.04 -5.87 0.08
CA LYS A 57 -6.30 -7.09 -0.27
C LYS A 57 -5.03 -6.72 -1.02
N LEU A 58 -3.90 -7.27 -0.60
CA LEU A 58 -2.61 -7.09 -1.27
C LEU A 58 -2.56 -7.97 -2.53
N ILE A 59 -2.59 -7.34 -3.70
CA ILE A 59 -2.50 -7.99 -5.01
C ILE A 59 -1.10 -7.83 -5.57
N ASP A 60 -0.28 -8.88 -5.39
CA ASP A 60 1.12 -8.89 -5.81
C ASP A 60 1.30 -8.54 -7.30
N PRO A 61 2.46 -7.96 -7.66
CA PRO A 61 2.75 -7.68 -9.06
C PRO A 61 2.86 -8.96 -9.89
N ILE A 62 2.42 -8.90 -11.14
CA ILE A 62 2.61 -9.98 -12.10
C ILE A 62 3.95 -9.72 -12.82
N PRO A 63 4.99 -10.53 -12.59
CA PRO A 63 6.28 -10.33 -13.23
C PRO A 63 6.19 -10.58 -14.74
N ARG A 64 6.92 -9.79 -15.54
CA ARG A 64 7.07 -10.04 -16.98
C ARG A 64 8.05 -11.18 -17.21
N GLU A 65 8.11 -11.67 -18.45
CA GLU A 65 9.03 -12.75 -18.83
C GLU A 65 10.50 -12.44 -18.49
N ASN A 66 10.94 -11.18 -18.54
CA ASN A 66 12.33 -10.80 -18.28
C ASN A 66 12.62 -10.37 -16.83
N ASP A 67 11.62 -10.31 -15.95
CA ASP A 67 11.76 -9.82 -14.57
C ASP A 67 12.29 -10.91 -13.63
N GLU A 68 13.41 -11.55 -13.98
CA GLU A 68 13.98 -12.70 -13.26
C GLU A 68 14.32 -12.38 -11.79
N ILE A 69 14.72 -11.14 -11.51
CA ILE A 69 15.03 -10.70 -10.14
C ILE A 69 13.76 -10.68 -9.28
N LEU A 70 12.67 -10.14 -9.82
CA LEU A 70 11.39 -10.08 -9.13
C LEU A 70 10.80 -11.49 -8.92
N LYS A 71 10.79 -12.32 -9.97
CA LYS A 71 10.32 -13.71 -9.87
C LYS A 71 11.03 -14.47 -8.76
N LYS A 72 12.37 -14.40 -8.74
CA LYS A 72 13.18 -15.06 -7.72
C LYS A 72 12.87 -14.54 -6.32
N ALA A 73 12.72 -13.23 -6.15
CA ALA A 73 12.40 -12.63 -4.85
C ALA A 73 11.01 -13.07 -4.36
N MET A 74 10.02 -13.16 -5.26
CA MET A 74 8.68 -13.68 -4.95
C MET A 74 8.71 -15.17 -4.58
N GLU A 75 9.44 -15.99 -5.33
CA GLU A 75 9.59 -17.44 -5.05
C GLU A 75 10.29 -17.70 -3.72
N GLU A 76 11.29 -16.89 -3.36
CA GLU A 76 12.04 -17.03 -2.11
C GLU A 76 11.41 -16.33 -0.90
N ASP A 77 10.26 -15.67 -1.06
CA ASP A 77 9.64 -14.79 -0.04
C ASP A 77 10.63 -13.77 0.54
N LYS A 78 11.32 -13.05 -0.34
CA LYS A 78 12.33 -12.04 0.00
C LYS A 78 12.06 -10.69 -0.65
N VAL A 79 12.63 -9.65 -0.05
CA VAL A 79 12.70 -8.32 -0.63
C VAL A 79 13.72 -8.28 -1.77
N VAL A 80 13.43 -7.50 -2.81
CA VAL A 80 14.41 -7.15 -3.83
C VAL A 80 15.35 -6.08 -3.25
N GLU A 81 16.56 -6.48 -2.88
CA GLU A 81 17.57 -5.63 -2.25
C GLU A 81 18.40 -4.86 -3.30
N ILE A 82 17.90 -3.68 -3.68
CA ILE A 82 18.52 -2.83 -4.71
C ILE A 82 19.97 -2.47 -4.39
N HIS A 83 20.31 -2.23 -3.12
CA HIS A 83 21.69 -1.94 -2.72
C HIS A 83 22.63 -3.10 -3.05
N LYS A 84 22.27 -4.34 -2.69
CA LYS A 84 23.07 -5.54 -3.02
C LYS A 84 23.18 -5.74 -4.54
N LEU A 85 22.12 -5.47 -5.29
CA LEU A 85 22.17 -5.51 -6.77
C LEU A 85 23.10 -4.44 -7.32
N ALA A 86 23.11 -3.24 -6.74
CA ALA A 86 24.00 -2.15 -7.10
C ALA A 86 25.47 -2.47 -6.82
N GLU A 87 25.80 -3.37 -5.91
CA GLU A 87 27.18 -3.83 -5.66
C GLU A 87 27.66 -4.88 -6.67
N MET A 88 26.75 -5.51 -7.41
CA MET A 88 27.10 -6.52 -8.39
C MET A 88 27.99 -5.94 -9.50
N ARG A 89 28.95 -6.75 -9.95
CA ARG A 89 29.78 -6.45 -11.13
C ARG A 89 29.00 -6.76 -12.41
N GLY A 90 29.27 -5.99 -13.46
CA GLY A 90 28.67 -6.19 -14.78
C GLY A 90 27.40 -5.36 -15.02
N LYS A 91 26.66 -5.73 -16.07
CA LYS A 91 25.56 -4.93 -16.63
C LYS A 91 24.44 -4.64 -15.63
N VAL A 92 24.05 -5.63 -14.82
CA VAL A 92 22.98 -5.48 -13.81
C VAL A 92 23.34 -4.40 -12.80
N GLY A 93 24.48 -4.52 -12.12
CA GLY A 93 24.85 -3.53 -11.11
C GLY A 93 25.16 -2.16 -11.71
N GLU A 94 25.66 -2.09 -12.94
CA GLU A 94 25.83 -0.81 -13.64
C GLU A 94 24.49 -0.11 -13.91
N LEU A 95 23.51 -0.84 -14.45
CA LEU A 95 22.17 -0.32 -14.72
C LEU A 95 21.47 0.15 -13.44
N VAL A 96 21.56 -0.65 -12.38
CA VAL A 96 20.99 -0.32 -11.06
C VAL A 96 21.65 0.92 -10.47
N ARG A 97 22.99 0.99 -10.45
CA ARG A 97 23.71 2.19 -9.95
C ARG A 97 23.35 3.45 -10.73
N GLN A 98 23.24 3.36 -12.06
CA GLN A 98 22.85 4.50 -12.89
C GLN A 98 21.40 4.93 -12.64
N SER A 99 20.49 3.97 -12.47
CA SER A 99 19.06 4.24 -12.25
C SER A 99 18.77 4.84 -10.87
N TYR A 100 19.55 4.46 -9.85
CA TYR A 100 19.29 4.83 -8.45
C TYR A 100 20.39 5.66 -7.81
N GLN A 101 21.28 6.28 -8.59
CA GLN A 101 22.45 7.00 -8.08
C GLN A 101 22.13 7.98 -6.93
N ASN A 102 20.98 8.66 -7.02
CA ASN A 102 20.57 9.68 -6.05
C ASN A 102 19.86 9.10 -4.80
N SER A 103 19.49 7.82 -4.83
CA SER A 103 18.72 7.14 -3.78
C SER A 103 19.43 5.90 -3.21
N LEU A 104 20.66 5.61 -3.61
CA LEU A 104 21.42 4.44 -3.13
C LEU A 104 21.54 4.38 -1.61
N THR A 105 21.69 5.51 -0.93
CA THR A 105 21.78 5.57 0.54
C THR A 105 20.47 5.19 1.23
N MET A 106 19.33 5.47 0.60
CA MET A 106 18.01 5.02 1.08
C MET A 106 17.89 3.49 0.96
N PHE A 107 18.36 2.91 -0.16
CA PHE A 107 18.38 1.46 -0.35
C PHE A 107 19.36 0.74 0.57
N GLU A 108 20.51 1.35 0.87
CA GLU A 108 21.46 0.88 1.88
C GLU A 108 20.77 0.82 3.25
N THR A 109 20.08 1.89 3.64
CA THR A 109 19.32 1.93 4.90
C THR A 109 18.27 0.82 4.97
N ILE A 110 17.51 0.56 3.89
CA ILE A 110 16.56 -0.57 3.83
C ILE A 110 17.29 -1.90 4.06
N SER A 111 18.44 -2.09 3.42
CA SER A 111 19.21 -3.33 3.52
C SER A 111 19.76 -3.55 4.94
N GLU A 112 20.26 -2.50 5.59
CA GLU A 112 20.69 -2.55 7.00
C GLU A 112 19.53 -2.91 7.94
N GLN A 113 18.35 -2.32 7.73
CA GLN A 113 17.16 -2.65 8.55
C GLN A 113 16.73 -4.11 8.35
N LEU A 114 16.80 -4.61 7.11
CA LEU A 114 16.48 -6.00 6.79
C LEU A 114 17.46 -6.97 7.47
N GLU A 115 18.77 -6.70 7.37
CA GLU A 115 19.79 -7.54 8.00
C GLU A 115 19.61 -7.58 9.52
N GLN A 116 19.40 -6.43 10.17
CA GLN A 116 19.12 -6.39 11.61
C GLN A 116 17.80 -7.09 11.98
N TYR A 117 16.78 -7.00 11.15
CA TYR A 117 15.53 -7.75 11.34
C TYR A 117 15.78 -9.26 11.26
N GLU A 118 16.55 -9.72 10.29
CA GLU A 118 16.89 -11.15 10.12
C GLU A 118 17.72 -11.68 11.30
N GLU A 119 18.64 -10.88 11.83
CA GLU A 119 19.47 -11.25 12.99
C GLU A 119 18.70 -11.27 14.32
N THR A 120 17.81 -10.28 14.53
CA THR A 120 17.16 -10.08 15.84
C THR A 120 15.74 -10.63 15.91
N GLY A 121 15.08 -10.82 14.76
CA GLY A 121 13.65 -11.11 14.66
C GLY A 121 12.74 -9.93 15.03
N ASN A 122 13.28 -8.73 15.29
CA ASN A 122 12.49 -7.57 15.72
C ASN A 122 11.83 -6.86 14.53
N ALA A 123 10.56 -7.15 14.30
CA ALA A 123 9.80 -6.57 13.18
C ALA A 123 9.63 -5.03 13.24
N ASN A 124 9.87 -4.36 14.37
CA ASN A 124 9.84 -2.89 14.42
C ASN A 124 10.93 -2.25 13.54
N LEU A 125 12.01 -2.97 13.26
CA LEU A 125 13.08 -2.52 12.35
C LEU A 125 12.58 -2.40 10.91
N LEU A 126 11.43 -3.00 10.57
CA LEU A 126 10.83 -2.89 9.24
C LEU A 126 10.03 -1.58 9.05
N LEU A 127 9.72 -0.85 10.13
CA LEU A 127 8.98 0.42 10.03
C LEU A 127 9.73 1.50 9.22
N PRO A 128 11.03 1.77 9.46
CA PRO A 128 11.78 2.66 8.58
C PRO A 128 11.84 2.13 7.14
N ALA A 129 12.00 0.81 6.95
CA ALA A 129 12.13 0.22 5.63
C ALA A 129 10.86 0.39 4.78
N ILE A 130 9.67 0.23 5.38
CA ILE A 130 8.41 0.44 4.67
C ILE A 130 8.23 1.91 4.26
N TYR A 131 8.48 2.88 5.15
CA TYR A 131 8.34 4.31 4.84
C TYR A 131 9.34 4.80 3.79
N ILE A 132 10.58 4.28 3.83
CA ILE A 132 11.56 4.57 2.78
C ILE A 132 11.11 3.95 1.45
N THR A 133 10.54 2.74 1.47
CA THR A 133 10.00 2.11 0.26
C THR A 133 8.88 2.94 -0.35
N GLU A 134 7.96 3.47 0.46
CA GLU A 134 6.93 4.41 0.02
C GLU A 134 7.52 5.65 -0.63
N THR A 135 8.55 6.23 0.00
CA THR A 135 9.26 7.39 -0.57
C THR A 135 9.86 7.07 -1.93
N LEU A 136 10.46 5.88 -2.08
CA LEU A 136 11.11 5.45 -3.31
C LEU A 136 10.12 5.18 -4.44
N MET A 137 8.91 4.72 -4.13
CA MET A 137 7.83 4.51 -5.10
C MET A 137 7.46 5.77 -5.89
N HIS A 138 7.65 6.96 -5.33
CA HIS A 138 7.40 8.21 -6.06
C HIS A 138 8.36 8.47 -7.22
N PHE A 139 9.53 7.82 -7.21
CA PHE A 139 10.57 7.98 -8.23
C PHE A 139 10.56 6.85 -9.27
N GLU A 140 9.62 5.91 -9.14
CA GLU A 140 9.39 4.87 -10.12
C GLU A 140 8.41 5.33 -11.23
N PRO A 141 8.50 4.78 -12.45
CA PRO A 141 9.46 3.77 -12.89
C PRO A 141 10.84 4.35 -13.28
N THR A 142 11.91 3.66 -12.90
CA THR A 142 13.27 3.91 -13.41
C THR A 142 13.62 3.01 -14.61
N LEU A 143 14.77 3.26 -15.25
CA LEU A 143 15.26 2.40 -16.34
C LEU A 143 15.47 0.96 -15.85
N ALA A 144 16.03 0.76 -14.65
CA ALA A 144 16.19 -0.56 -14.07
C ALA A 144 14.84 -1.28 -13.85
N THR A 145 13.81 -0.57 -13.40
CA THR A 145 12.44 -1.09 -13.26
C THR A 145 11.86 -1.53 -14.60
N LEU A 146 12.01 -0.69 -15.63
CA LEU A 146 11.50 -0.98 -16.95
C LEU A 146 12.21 -2.16 -17.63
N GLU A 147 13.51 -2.36 -17.39
CA GLU A 147 14.30 -3.37 -18.09
C GLU A 147 14.51 -4.68 -17.31
N LEU A 148 14.53 -4.64 -15.98
CA LEU A 148 15.07 -5.75 -15.17
C LEU A 148 14.27 -6.05 -13.89
N LEU A 149 13.81 -5.04 -13.17
CA LEU A 149 13.28 -5.23 -11.81
C LEU A 149 11.77 -5.44 -11.78
N GLY A 150 11.03 -5.05 -12.82
CA GLY A 150 9.58 -5.06 -12.80
C GLY A 150 9.02 -4.19 -11.67
N ASP A 151 7.81 -4.47 -11.21
CA ASP A 151 7.14 -3.73 -10.12
C ASP A 151 7.65 -4.19 -8.73
N TYR A 152 8.97 -4.15 -8.53
CA TYR A 152 9.62 -4.62 -7.30
C TYR A 152 9.27 -3.78 -6.06
N CYS A 153 9.02 -2.48 -6.24
CA CYS A 153 8.65 -1.61 -5.13
C CYS A 153 7.33 -2.06 -4.50
N LEU A 154 6.34 -2.41 -5.32
CA LEU A 154 5.08 -2.93 -4.82
C LEU A 154 5.27 -4.29 -4.12
N HIS A 155 6.05 -5.20 -4.71
CA HIS A 155 6.39 -6.47 -4.08
C HIS A 155 7.04 -6.25 -2.70
N ASN A 156 8.03 -5.38 -2.62
CA ASN A 156 8.70 -5.03 -1.37
C ASN A 156 7.72 -4.43 -0.35
N LEU A 157 6.88 -3.48 -0.77
CA LEU A 157 5.84 -2.88 0.06
C LEU A 157 4.93 -3.96 0.66
N HIS A 158 4.40 -4.86 -0.18
CA HIS A 158 3.56 -5.97 0.29
C HIS A 158 4.28 -6.91 1.24
N TRP A 159 5.55 -7.21 0.96
CA TRP A 159 6.37 -8.02 1.85
C TRP A 159 6.47 -7.38 3.24
N PHE A 160 6.79 -6.09 3.32
CA PHE A 160 6.85 -5.37 4.60
C PHE A 160 5.51 -5.36 5.33
N ILE A 161 4.41 -5.05 4.63
CA ILE A 161 3.04 -5.09 5.18
C ILE A 161 2.77 -6.46 5.81
N ARG A 162 3.02 -7.55 5.08
CA ARG A 162 2.79 -8.92 5.57
C ARG A 162 3.63 -9.25 6.79
N ARG A 163 4.91 -8.83 6.84
CA ARG A 163 5.78 -9.07 8.00
C ARG A 163 5.37 -8.25 9.22
N LEU A 164 4.96 -6.99 9.04
CA LEU A 164 4.44 -6.14 10.12
C LEU A 164 3.10 -6.67 10.64
N ASN A 165 2.20 -7.09 9.75
CA ASN A 165 0.92 -7.71 10.11
C ASN A 165 1.13 -9.00 10.91
N LYS A 166 2.02 -9.89 10.47
CA LYS A 166 2.39 -11.12 11.21
C LYS A 166 2.88 -10.82 12.64
N ALA A 167 3.56 -9.68 12.81
CA ALA A 167 4.06 -9.23 14.11
C ALA A 167 3.04 -8.40 14.91
N ASN A 168 1.83 -8.17 14.39
CA ASN A 168 0.82 -7.27 14.96
C ASN A 168 1.34 -5.85 15.25
N ILE A 169 2.22 -5.34 14.37
CA ILE A 169 2.72 -3.97 14.47
C ILE A 169 1.78 -3.05 13.71
N GLU A 170 1.33 -1.99 14.36
CA GLU A 170 0.52 -0.94 13.74
C GLU A 170 1.42 0.02 12.95
N PHE A 171 0.98 0.37 11.74
CA PHE A 171 1.62 1.34 10.86
C PHE A 171 0.57 1.94 9.93
N SER A 172 0.92 3.02 9.24
CA SER A 172 0.05 3.68 8.26
C SER A 172 0.86 4.04 7.04
N LEU A 173 0.28 3.87 5.87
CA LEU A 173 0.86 4.27 4.60
C LEU A 173 0.44 5.69 4.24
N GLU A 174 1.16 6.31 3.32
CA GLU A 174 0.73 7.55 2.70
C GLU A 174 -0.56 7.34 1.89
N ASP A 175 -1.47 8.32 1.91
CA ASP A 175 -2.77 8.26 1.21
C ASP A 175 -2.63 7.84 -0.26
N ARG A 176 -1.56 8.28 -0.93
CA ARG A 176 -1.28 7.93 -2.33
C ARG A 176 -1.02 6.43 -2.51
N ASN A 177 -0.33 5.80 -1.56
CA ASN A 177 -0.03 4.37 -1.62
C ASN A 177 -1.24 3.54 -1.22
N VAL A 178 -2.05 4.01 -0.27
CA VAL A 178 -3.37 3.41 0.00
C VAL A 178 -4.24 3.43 -1.26
N LEU A 179 -4.28 4.57 -1.95
CA LEU A 179 -4.97 4.72 -3.23
C LEU A 179 -4.47 3.74 -4.29
N LEU A 180 -3.15 3.58 -4.41
CA LEU A 180 -2.56 2.59 -5.31
C LEU A 180 -3.07 1.17 -4.99
N LEU A 181 -3.06 0.77 -3.72
CA LEU A 181 -3.55 -0.55 -3.30
C LEU A 181 -5.04 -0.74 -3.62
N VAL A 182 -5.87 0.27 -3.36
CA VAL A 182 -7.32 0.24 -3.68
C VAL A 182 -7.54 0.07 -5.18
N LYS A 183 -6.82 0.83 -6.03
CA LYS A 183 -6.92 0.71 -7.49
C LYS A 183 -6.53 -0.69 -7.96
N ARG A 184 -5.42 -1.22 -7.47
CA ARG A 184 -4.95 -2.57 -7.84
C ARG A 184 -5.94 -3.65 -7.43
N ARG A 185 -6.50 -3.55 -6.23
CA ARG A 185 -7.58 -4.43 -5.78
C ARG A 185 -8.74 -4.37 -6.76
N ASN A 186 -9.21 -3.17 -7.12
CA ASN A 186 -10.36 -3.03 -8.00
C ASN A 186 -10.10 -3.59 -9.40
N PHE A 187 -8.94 -3.31 -10.00
CA PHE A 187 -8.55 -3.92 -11.28
C PHE A 187 -8.55 -5.44 -11.20
N TYR A 188 -7.99 -6.02 -10.13
CA TYR A 188 -8.02 -7.47 -9.93
C TYR A 188 -9.45 -8.02 -9.82
N TRP A 189 -10.34 -7.32 -9.11
CA TRP A 189 -11.75 -7.71 -8.98
C TRP A 189 -12.47 -7.70 -10.34
N GLU A 190 -12.25 -6.65 -11.13
CA GLU A 190 -12.83 -6.51 -12.47
C GLU A 190 -12.30 -7.58 -13.43
N GLU A 191 -10.98 -7.78 -13.49
CA GLU A 191 -10.34 -8.75 -14.39
C GLU A 191 -10.73 -10.20 -14.09
N ASN A 192 -11.05 -10.50 -12.82
CA ASN A 192 -11.42 -11.85 -12.38
C ASN A 192 -12.95 -12.04 -12.22
N GLU A 193 -13.76 -11.07 -12.66
CA GLU A 193 -15.22 -11.08 -12.56
C GLU A 193 -15.74 -11.44 -11.14
N LEU A 194 -15.05 -10.92 -10.11
CA LEU A 194 -15.40 -11.19 -8.73
C LEU A 194 -16.67 -10.43 -8.32
N PRO A 195 -17.46 -10.96 -7.36
CA PRO A 195 -18.65 -10.26 -6.87
C PRO A 195 -18.32 -8.87 -6.32
N GLU A 196 -19.25 -7.92 -6.56
CA GLU A 196 -19.19 -6.59 -5.95
C GLU A 196 -19.14 -6.68 -4.42
N ASP A 197 -18.35 -5.81 -3.82
CA ASP A 197 -18.14 -5.72 -2.39
C ASP A 197 -18.61 -4.34 -1.91
N GLU A 198 -19.92 -4.21 -1.70
CA GLU A 198 -20.56 -2.93 -1.35
C GLU A 198 -19.94 -2.29 -0.09
N ASP A 199 -19.49 -3.10 0.87
CA ASP A 199 -18.89 -2.64 2.11
C ASP A 199 -17.50 -2.06 1.85
N PHE A 200 -16.68 -2.73 1.03
CA PHE A 200 -15.40 -2.20 0.57
C PHE A 200 -15.58 -0.89 -0.20
N ASP A 201 -16.52 -0.84 -1.16
CA ASP A 201 -16.72 0.34 -2.00
C ASP A 201 -17.16 1.55 -1.17
N LEU A 202 -18.02 1.33 -0.17
CA LEU A 202 -18.42 2.38 0.76
C LEU A 202 -17.26 2.87 1.62
N PHE A 203 -16.44 1.97 2.18
CA PHE A 203 -15.28 2.36 2.97
C PHE A 203 -14.20 3.05 2.10
N ALA A 204 -13.94 2.56 0.90
CA ALA A 204 -13.04 3.20 -0.04
C ALA A 204 -13.51 4.63 -0.37
N ALA A 205 -14.80 4.83 -0.63
CA ALA A 205 -15.38 6.16 -0.86
C ALA A 205 -15.19 7.10 0.33
N LEU A 206 -15.42 6.63 1.56
CA LEU A 206 -15.18 7.42 2.78
C LEU A 206 -13.70 7.80 2.95
N PHE A 207 -12.79 6.86 2.69
CA PHE A 207 -11.34 7.14 2.67
C PHE A 207 -11.02 8.23 1.65
N PHE A 208 -11.53 8.14 0.42
CA PHE A 208 -11.28 9.12 -0.63
C PHE A 208 -11.68 10.55 -0.25
N GLU A 209 -12.83 10.69 0.41
CA GLU A 209 -13.32 11.99 0.87
C GLU A 209 -12.46 12.58 1.99
N GLN A 210 -11.91 11.73 2.84
CA GLN A 210 -11.06 12.12 3.97
C GLN A 210 -9.65 12.50 3.53
N ALA A 211 -9.04 11.67 2.68
CA ALA A 211 -7.70 11.88 2.15
C ALA A 211 -7.64 13.03 1.12
N TYR A 212 -8.72 13.26 0.36
CA TYR A 212 -8.74 14.24 -0.73
C TYR A 212 -9.98 15.18 -0.67
N PRO A 213 -10.13 15.99 0.40
CA PRO A 213 -11.33 16.79 0.64
C PRO A 213 -11.59 17.92 -0.38
N HIS A 214 -10.63 18.19 -1.27
CA HIS A 214 -10.66 19.28 -2.26
C HIS A 214 -10.80 18.83 -3.71
N ARG A 215 -10.99 17.54 -4.02
CA ARG A 215 -11.10 17.00 -5.40
C ARG A 215 -12.27 17.53 -6.26
N GLY A 216 -13.03 18.52 -5.78
CA GLY A 216 -14.03 19.27 -6.55
C GLY A 216 -13.92 20.79 -6.41
N ALA A 217 -12.82 21.31 -5.85
CA ALA A 217 -12.56 22.75 -5.70
C ALA A 217 -11.45 23.25 -6.64
N GLU A 218 -10.65 22.37 -7.19
CA GLU A 218 -9.64 22.66 -8.22
C GLU A 218 -9.99 21.83 -9.46
N GLU A 219 -10.01 22.49 -10.61
CA GLU A 219 -10.20 21.86 -11.92
C GLU A 219 -9.18 20.72 -12.05
N LEU A 220 -9.66 19.50 -12.25
CA LEU A 220 -8.81 18.35 -12.55
C LEU A 220 -7.92 18.71 -13.75
N GLU A 221 -6.64 18.97 -13.53
CA GLU A 221 -5.70 19.10 -14.63
C GLU A 221 -5.49 17.70 -15.24
N GLU A 222 -5.43 17.60 -16.57
CA GLU A 222 -5.18 16.33 -17.30
C GLU A 222 -3.95 15.56 -16.82
N ARG A 223 -3.06 16.20 -16.05
CA ARG A 223 -1.86 15.62 -15.45
C ARG A 223 -2.15 14.70 -14.25
N ASP A 224 -3.30 14.83 -13.61
CA ASP A 224 -3.72 13.94 -12.52
C ASP A 224 -4.17 12.56 -13.01
N PHE A 225 -4.35 12.40 -14.33
CA PHE A 225 -4.78 11.15 -14.98
C PHE A 225 -3.65 10.38 -15.66
N LEU A 226 -2.43 10.89 -15.65
CA LEU A 226 -1.27 10.26 -16.28
C LEU A 226 -0.12 10.19 -15.29
N TYR A 227 -0.11 9.17 -14.43
CA TYR A 227 1.06 8.42 -13.94
C TYR A 227 0.58 7.17 -13.18
#